data_AF-A0AAU4H6S6-F1
#
_entry.id   AF-A0AAU4H6S6-F1
#
_cell.length_a   1.000
_cell.length_b   1.000
_cell.length_c   1.000
_cell.angle_alpha   90.00
_cell.angle_beta   90.00
_cell.angle_gamma   90.00
#
_symmetry.space_group_name_H-M   'P 1'
#
loop_
_entity.id
_entity.type
_entity.pdbx_description
1 polymer ?
#
loop_
_entity_poly.entity_id
_entity_poly.type
_entity_poly.pdbx_seq_one_letter_code
_entity_poly.pdbx_strand_id
1 'polypeptide(L)'
;MRTVDDAMVLFLRFRFREDETAALALKSSKNEDVIRVRDRALADVETKRRLLDWVLTVPWDVEDKPRPLLERALVDGINGIPLMLRSSVAFTLLASYADDPDFLPEWKLIVSEAERATRNRSQESKVR
;
A
#
# COMPACT_ATOMS: atom_id res chain seq x y z
N MET A 1 5.64 -21.10 -1.45
CA MET A 1 6.45 -20.01 -0.90
C MET A 1 5.59 -18.76 -1.01
N ARG A 2 5.03 -18.23 0.08
CA ARG A 2 4.31 -16.94 0.01
C ARG A 2 5.34 -15.89 -0.36
N THR A 3 5.05 -15.06 -1.35
CA THR A 3 5.95 -13.97 -1.73
C THR A 3 5.92 -12.91 -0.63
N VAL A 4 6.95 -12.05 -0.58
CA VAL A 4 6.97 -10.87 0.30
C VAL A 4 5.70 -10.03 0.10
N ASP A 5 5.22 -9.96 -1.14
CA ASP A 5 3.98 -9.28 -1.51
C ASP A 5 2.74 -9.90 -0.86
N ASP A 6 2.61 -11.23 -0.84
CA ASP A 6 1.49 -11.91 -0.19
C ASP A 6 1.43 -11.61 1.31
N ALA A 7 2.59 -11.63 1.99
CA ALA A 7 2.68 -11.33 3.41
C ALA A 7 2.27 -9.89 3.72
N MET A 8 2.68 -8.94 2.87
CA MET A 8 2.38 -7.53 3.02
C MET A 8 0.91 -7.21 2.75
N VAL A 9 0.31 -7.81 1.71
CA VAL A 9 -1.12 -7.66 1.44
C VAL A 9 -1.95 -8.22 2.59
N LEU A 10 -1.56 -9.36 3.16
CA LEU A 10 -2.23 -9.93 4.33
C LEU A 10 -2.10 -9.01 5.56
N PHE A 11 -0.91 -8.47 5.81
CA PHE A 11 -0.69 -7.51 6.90
C PHE A 11 -1.56 -6.26 6.76
N LEU A 12 -1.56 -5.61 5.58
CA LEU A 12 -2.37 -4.42 5.34
C LEU A 12 -3.87 -4.71 5.51
N ARG A 13 -4.36 -5.83 4.98
CA ARG A 13 -5.76 -6.24 5.16
C ARG A 13 -6.11 -6.48 6.62
N PHE A 14 -5.20 -7.09 7.37
CA PHE A 14 -5.38 -7.31 8.80
C PHE A 14 -5.45 -5.98 9.56
N ARG A 15 -4.49 -5.07 9.33
CA ARG A 15 -4.45 -3.74 9.95
C ARG A 15 -5.68 -2.90 9.64
N PHE A 16 -6.15 -2.91 8.39
CA PHE A 16 -7.40 -2.20 8.03
C PHE A 16 -8.61 -2.74 8.79
N ARG A 17 -8.67 -4.05 9.02
CA ARG A 17 -9.75 -4.67 9.79
C ARG A 17 -9.66 -4.33 11.29
N GLU A 18 -8.46 -4.24 11.84
CA GLU A 18 -8.26 -3.78 13.22
C GLU A 18 -8.67 -2.33 13.39
N ASP A 19 -8.26 -1.45 12.48
CA ASP A 19 -8.63 -0.03 12.49
C ASP A 19 -10.16 0.13 12.35
N GLU A 20 -10.80 -0.66 11.48
CA GLU A 20 -12.27 -0.70 11.36
C GLU A 20 -12.93 -1.15 12.66
N THR A 21 -12.41 -2.22 13.27
CA THR A 21 -12.95 -2.76 14.53
C THR A 21 -12.80 -1.74 15.66
N ALA A 22 -11.66 -1.05 15.73
CA ALA A 22 -11.41 0.01 16.70
C ALA A 22 -12.35 1.20 16.49
N ALA A 23 -12.57 1.61 15.23
CA ALA A 23 -13.53 2.66 14.91
C ALA A 23 -14.96 2.25 15.32
N LEU A 24 -15.40 1.03 15.00
CA LEU A 24 -16.72 0.52 15.37
C LEU A 24 -16.89 0.35 16.89
N ALA A 25 -15.81 0.10 17.63
CA ALA A 25 -15.82 0.03 19.08
C ALA A 25 -16.05 1.40 19.75
N LEU A 26 -15.85 2.51 19.04
CA LEU A 26 -16.29 3.83 19.48
C LEU A 26 -17.81 3.84 19.55
N LYS A 27 -18.34 3.64 20.77
CA LYS A 27 -19.78 3.65 21.03
C LYS A 27 -20.41 4.88 20.40
N SER A 28 -21.60 4.68 19.83
CA SER A 28 -22.56 5.75 19.52
C SER A 28 -22.94 6.47 20.82
N SER A 29 -22.07 7.37 21.25
CA SER A 29 -22.32 8.28 22.35
C SER A 29 -23.09 9.48 21.78
N LYS A 30 -23.81 10.21 22.63
CA LYS A 30 -24.43 11.50 22.23
C LYS A 30 -23.37 12.58 21.92
N ASN A 31 -22.08 12.29 22.09
CA ASN A 31 -21.01 13.22 21.77
C ASN A 31 -20.74 13.19 20.26
N GLU A 32 -21.08 14.30 19.61
CA GLU A 32 -20.91 14.50 18.17
C GLU A 32 -19.45 14.41 17.72
N ASP A 33 -18.50 14.80 18.56
CA ASP A 33 -17.06 14.71 18.22
C ASP A 33 -16.61 13.26 18.10
N VAL A 34 -17.10 12.37 18.98
CA VAL A 34 -16.82 10.93 18.92
C VAL A 34 -17.39 10.32 17.64
N ILE A 35 -18.59 10.76 17.24
CA ILE A 35 -19.22 10.32 16.00
C ILE A 35 -18.39 10.77 14.79
N ARG A 36 -17.99 12.04 14.74
CA ARG A 36 -17.16 12.57 13.63
C ARG A 36 -15.82 11.86 13.52
N VAL A 37 -15.16 11.56 14.64
CA VAL A 37 -13.89 10.82 14.65
C VAL A 37 -14.09 9.39 14.14
N ARG A 38 -15.14 8.70 14.60
CA ARG A 38 -15.50 7.37 14.11
C ARG A 38 -15.74 7.37 12.61
N ASP A 39 -16.60 8.26 12.13
CA ASP A 39 -17.00 8.30 10.73
C ASP A 39 -15.80 8.65 9.82
N ARG A 40 -14.90 9.54 10.29
CA ARG A 40 -13.63 9.80 9.60
C ARG A 40 -12.72 8.58 9.57
N ALA A 41 -12.58 7.84 10.67
CA ALA A 41 -11.75 6.64 10.72
C ALA A 41 -12.28 5.55 9.78
N LEU A 42 -13.60 5.35 9.73
CA LEU A 42 -14.23 4.42 8.79
C LEU A 42 -14.02 4.83 7.33
N ALA A 43 -14.13 6.13 7.02
CA ALA A 43 -13.84 6.65 5.70
C ALA A 43 -12.37 6.42 5.28
N ASP A 44 -11.42 6.66 6.20
CA ASP A 44 -10.00 6.41 5.95
C ASP A 44 -9.70 4.93 5.67
N VAL A 45 -10.27 4.02 6.46
CA VAL A 45 -10.13 2.57 6.23
C VAL A 45 -10.66 2.17 4.85
N GLU A 46 -11.83 2.67 4.47
CA GLU A 46 -12.41 2.35 3.16
C GLU A 46 -11.56 2.93 2.00
N THR A 47 -11.02 4.14 2.16
CA THR A 47 -10.07 4.71 1.20
C THR A 47 -8.83 3.84 1.05
N LYS A 48 -8.21 3.43 2.17
CA LYS A 48 -7.03 2.54 2.17
C LYS A 48 -7.33 1.19 1.50
N ARG A 49 -8.51 0.63 1.72
CA ARG A 49 -8.98 -0.61 1.06
C ARG A 49 -9.07 -0.44 -0.46
N ARG A 50 -9.67 0.65 -0.94
CA ARG A 50 -9.78 0.94 -2.38
C ARG A 50 -8.41 1.19 -3.02
N LEU A 51 -7.51 1.87 -2.32
CA LEU A 51 -6.14 2.08 -2.79
C LEU A 51 -5.39 0.75 -2.91
N LEU A 52 -5.53 -0.13 -1.92
CA LEU A 52 -4.93 -1.46 -1.99
C LEU A 52 -5.51 -2.27 -3.16
N ASP A 53 -6.82 -2.23 -3.37
CA ASP A 53 -7.48 -2.92 -4.48
C ASP A 53 -7.03 -2.39 -5.85
N TRP A 54 -6.92 -1.07 -5.98
CA TRP A 54 -6.38 -0.41 -7.17
C TRP A 54 -4.94 -0.84 -7.46
N VAL A 55 -4.07 -0.87 -6.43
CA VAL A 55 -2.68 -1.35 -6.55
C VAL A 55 -2.60 -2.78 -7.08
N LEU A 56 -3.55 -3.64 -6.68
CA LEU A 56 -3.57 -5.05 -7.05
C LEU A 56 -4.22 -5.31 -8.42
N THR A 57 -5.08 -4.40 -8.88
CA THR A 57 -5.90 -4.58 -10.09
C THR A 57 -5.30 -3.90 -11.33
N VAL A 58 -4.56 -2.79 -11.18
CA VAL A 58 -4.01 -2.08 -12.35
C VAL A 58 -2.90 -2.91 -13.01
N PRO A 59 -3.07 -3.33 -14.29
CA PRO A 59 -1.94 -3.77 -15.09
C PRO A 59 -1.12 -2.52 -15.39
N TRP A 60 0.04 -2.42 -14.74
CA TRP A 60 0.98 -1.32 -14.94
C TRP A 60 1.28 -1.19 -16.42
N ASP A 61 0.96 -0.01 -16.98
CA ASP A 61 1.04 0.32 -18.40
C ASP A 61 2.43 -0.08 -18.92
N VAL A 62 2.48 -1.21 -19.62
CA VAL A 62 3.63 -1.55 -20.46
C VAL A 62 3.42 -0.72 -21.71
N GLU A 63 3.86 0.55 -21.65
CA GLU A 63 4.02 1.35 -22.86
C GLU A 63 4.85 0.54 -23.87
N ASP A 64 4.33 0.46 -25.10
CA ASP A 64 4.86 -0.19 -26.30
C ASP A 64 4.59 -1.70 -26.56
N LYS A 65 3.35 -1.95 -27.00
CA LYS A 65 2.94 -2.79 -28.16
C LYS A 65 3.12 -4.33 -28.12
N PRO A 66 2.28 -5.08 -28.89
CA PRO A 66 1.80 -6.41 -28.51
C PRO A 66 2.66 -7.56 -29.06
N ARG A 67 2.95 -8.55 -28.22
CA ARG A 67 3.20 -9.95 -28.64
C ARG A 67 2.71 -10.92 -27.55
N PRO A 68 1.79 -11.85 -27.85
CA PRO A 68 1.05 -12.63 -26.83
C PRO A 68 1.91 -13.57 -25.96
N LEU A 69 3.12 -13.93 -26.41
CA LEU A 69 4.07 -14.73 -25.62
C LEU A 69 5.00 -13.87 -24.76
N LEU A 70 5.31 -12.65 -25.19
CA LEU A 70 6.11 -11.69 -24.41
C LEU A 70 5.28 -11.07 -23.31
N GLU A 71 3.98 -10.85 -23.53
CA GLU A 71 3.05 -10.32 -22.54
C GLU A 71 3.02 -11.20 -21.28
N ARG A 72 2.95 -12.52 -21.45
CA ARG A 72 2.96 -13.46 -20.31
C ARG A 72 4.30 -13.48 -19.59
N ALA A 73 5.41 -13.45 -20.31
CA ALA A 73 6.75 -13.40 -19.72
C ALA A 73 7.06 -12.04 -19.03
N LEU A 74 6.54 -10.94 -19.58
CA LEU A 74 6.61 -9.61 -18.97
C LEU A 74 5.72 -9.51 -17.74
N VAL A 75 4.49 -10.02 -17.81
CA VAL A 75 3.58 -10.10 -16.65
C VAL A 75 4.19 -10.96 -15.55
N ASP A 76 4.79 -12.11 -15.88
CA ASP A 76 5.47 -12.98 -14.92
C ASP A 76 6.74 -12.32 -14.35
N GLY A 77 7.50 -11.57 -15.19
CA GLY A 77 8.66 -10.81 -14.77
C GLY A 77 8.32 -9.61 -13.87
N ILE A 78 7.26 -8.86 -14.21
CA ILE A 78 6.68 -7.81 -13.39
C ILE A 78 6.16 -8.42 -12.09
N ASN A 79 5.50 -9.57 -12.14
CA ASN A 79 5.05 -10.32 -10.96
C ASN A 79 6.19 -10.81 -10.06
N GLY A 80 7.42 -10.84 -10.54
CA GLY A 80 8.62 -11.08 -9.75
C GLY A 80 9.20 -9.85 -9.06
N ILE A 81 8.82 -8.63 -9.47
CA ILE A 81 9.25 -7.38 -8.83
C ILE A 81 8.38 -7.15 -7.59
N PRO A 82 8.91 -6.90 -6.38
CA PRO A 82 8.05 -6.62 -5.22
C PRO A 82 7.01 -5.51 -5.49
N LEU A 83 5.77 -5.69 -5.05
CA LEU A 83 4.62 -4.79 -5.24
C LEU A 83 4.94 -3.33 -4.88
N MET A 84 5.82 -3.13 -3.90
CA MET A 84 6.28 -1.83 -3.40
C MET A 84 7.16 -1.06 -4.40
N LEU A 85 7.90 -1.75 -5.26
CA LEU A 85 8.66 -1.13 -6.35
C LEU A 85 7.77 -0.82 -7.55
N ARG A 86 6.64 -1.54 -7.69
CA ARG A 86 5.64 -1.29 -8.74
C ARG A 86 4.78 -0.08 -8.43
N SER A 87 4.49 0.19 -7.16
CA SER A 87 3.56 1.24 -6.74
C SER A 87 4.01 2.00 -5.49
N SER A 88 4.22 3.30 -5.63
CA SER A 88 4.45 4.20 -4.49
C SER A 88 3.26 4.27 -3.52
N VAL A 89 2.05 3.94 -3.99
CA VAL A 89 0.84 3.87 -3.15
C VAL A 89 0.93 2.70 -2.19
N ALA A 90 1.38 1.53 -2.64
CA ALA A 90 1.60 0.37 -1.78
C ALA A 90 2.59 0.72 -0.66
N PHE A 91 3.68 1.40 -1.03
CA PHE A 91 4.70 1.86 -0.08
C PHE A 91 4.12 2.81 0.97
N THR A 92 3.34 3.80 0.52
CA THR A 92 2.72 4.78 1.42
C THR A 92 1.76 4.11 2.41
N LEU A 93 0.98 3.13 1.95
CA LEU A 93 0.09 2.34 2.82
C LEU A 93 0.89 1.55 3.85
N LEU A 94 1.99 0.91 3.45
CA LEU A 94 2.84 0.14 4.36
C LEU A 94 3.52 1.04 5.39
N ALA A 95 4.07 2.18 4.97
CA ALA A 95 4.76 3.12 5.83
C ALA A 95 3.83 3.70 6.93
N SER A 96 2.52 3.75 6.69
CA SER A 96 1.55 4.20 7.71
C SER A 96 1.47 3.29 8.95
N TYR A 97 2.06 2.09 8.90
CA TYR A 97 2.14 1.14 10.01
C TYR A 97 3.59 0.81 10.42
N ALA A 98 4.58 1.64 10.06
CA ALA A 98 6.00 1.34 10.32
C ALA A 98 6.37 1.18 11.81
N ASP A 99 5.57 1.78 12.70
CA ASP A 99 5.71 1.71 14.16
C ASP A 99 4.93 0.55 14.80
N ASP A 100 4.22 -0.25 13.99
CA ASP A 100 3.45 -1.41 14.47
C ASP A 100 4.41 -2.53 14.96
N PRO A 101 4.11 -3.20 16.10
CA PRO A 101 4.97 -4.26 16.63
C PRO A 101 5.08 -5.49 15.71
N ASP A 102 4.07 -5.76 14.89
CA ASP A 102 4.06 -6.86 13.92
C ASP A 102 4.71 -6.45 12.58
N PHE A 103 5.23 -5.22 12.48
CA PHE A 103 5.90 -4.73 11.30
C PHE A 103 7.26 -5.42 11.10
N LEU A 104 7.38 -6.21 10.04
CA LEU A 104 8.58 -6.99 9.80
C LEU A 104 9.81 -6.10 9.51
N PRO A 105 10.99 -6.41 10.08
CA PRO A 105 12.21 -5.64 9.83
C PRO A 105 12.59 -5.55 8.35
N GLU A 106 12.34 -6.60 7.55
CA GLU A 106 12.58 -6.56 6.10
C GLU A 106 11.81 -5.44 5.40
N TRP A 107 10.62 -5.08 5.89
CA TRP A 107 9.81 -4.01 5.32
C TRP A 107 10.35 -2.63 5.68
N LYS A 108 11.07 -2.48 6.80
CA LYS A 108 11.70 -1.20 7.20
C LYS A 108 12.81 -0.79 6.22
N LEU A 109 13.55 -1.78 5.71
CA LEU A 109 14.56 -1.57 4.69
C LEU A 109 13.92 -1.11 3.37
N ILE A 110 12.84 -1.79 2.97
CA ILE A 110 12.05 -1.41 1.79
C ILE A 110 11.51 0.02 1.92
N VAL A 111 11.00 0.38 3.10
CA VAL A 111 10.49 1.73 3.36
C VAL A 111 11.59 2.78 3.21
N SER A 112 12.75 2.53 3.81
CA SER A 112 13.89 3.43 3.79
C SER A 112 14.48 3.62 2.38
N GLU A 113 14.48 2.57 1.56
CA GLU A 113 14.96 2.61 0.18
C GLU A 113 14.00 3.38 -0.75
N ALA A 114 12.68 3.17 -0.59
CA ALA A 114 11.67 3.90 -1.35
C ALA A 114 11.70 5.42 -1.07
N GLU A 115 11.91 5.82 0.18
CA GLU A 115 12.09 7.23 0.54
C GLU A 115 13.32 7.85 -0.12
N ARG A 116 14.44 7.13 -0.16
CA ARG A 116 15.67 7.58 -0.85
C ARG A 116 15.45 7.73 -2.35
N ALA A 117 14.79 6.76 -2.99
CA ALA A 117 14.51 6.80 -4.43
C ALA A 117 13.62 8.00 -4.80
N THR A 118 12.60 8.30 -3.98
CA THR A 118 11.71 9.44 -4.18
C THR A 118 12.43 10.78 -4.01
N ARG A 119 13.33 10.86 -3.02
CA ARG A 119 14.15 12.04 -2.76
C ARG A 119 15.10 12.33 -3.93
N ASN A 120 15.78 11.31 -4.44
CA ASN A 120 16.70 11.46 -5.57
C ASN A 120 15.97 11.92 -6.84
N ARG A 121 14.80 11.35 -7.13
CA ARG A 121 13.97 11.74 -8.28
C ARG A 121 13.48 13.20 -8.17
N SER A 122 13.16 13.64 -6.96
CA SER A 122 12.77 15.04 -6.68
C SER A 122 13.94 16.02 -6.78
N GLN A 123 15.18 15.56 -6.58
CA GLN A 123 16.38 16.37 -6.77
C GLN A 123 16.76 16.47 -8.25
N GLU A 124 16.62 15.40 -9.04
CA GLU A 124 16.87 15.43 -10.49
C GLU A 124 15.88 16.32 -11.24
N SER A 125 14.60 16.33 -10.86
CA SER A 125 13.59 17.23 -11.44
C SER A 125 13.80 18.72 -11.10
N LYS A 126 14.63 19.05 -10.11
CA LYS A 126 15.00 20.44 -9.75
C LYS A 126 16.24 20.96 -10.48
N VAL A 127 16.96 20.08 -11.19
CA VAL A 127 18.21 20.41 -11.90
C VAL A 127 17.95 20.61 -13.42
N ARG A 128 16.70 20.44 -13.88
CA ARG A 128 16.23 20.88 -15.21
C ARG A 128 15.45 22.18 -15.10
#